data_AF-A0A919F3W7-F1
#
_entry.id   AF-A0A919F3W7-F1
#
_cell.length_a   1.000
_cell.length_b   1.000
_cell.length_c   1.000
_cell.angle_alpha   90.00
_cell.angle_beta   90.00
_cell.angle_gamma   90.00
#
_symmetry.space_group_name_H-M   'P 1'
#
loop_
_entity.id
_entity.type
_entity.pdbx_description
1 polymer ?
#
loop_
_entity_poly.entity_id
_entity_poly.type
_entity_poly.pdbx_seq_one_letter_code
_entity_poly.pdbx_strand_id
1 'polypeptide(L)'
;MGAAKAGALLERQLTLARTRAHSTALQALGSARFHAVADKVAVLASEVPLTPAAPVTDLRPLAAAAEERLMDAVAALPLVTAGHPYNAEALVHGLSPDPSPHPQDGPWHQVRLLLRLHRYAREALLGAHCPAGARLLTAGQALDRHRDASEAAAAAAQAARTPRITPATAYALGVLHADQRHEVEAARFAFQQAWQKRTADAS
;
A
#
# COMPACT_ATOMS: atom_id res chain seq x y z
N MET A 1 -0.14 24.68 -21.67
CA MET A 1 -1.11 25.44 -20.83
C MET A 1 -1.94 24.54 -19.91
N GLY A 2 -2.63 23.50 -20.41
CA GLY A 2 -3.48 22.62 -19.58
C GLY A 2 -2.72 21.86 -18.47
N ALA A 3 -1.60 21.22 -18.80
CA ALA A 3 -0.75 20.51 -17.83
C ALA A 3 -0.20 21.42 -16.71
N ALA A 4 0.25 22.63 -17.04
CA ALA A 4 0.72 23.61 -16.06
C ALA A 4 -0.38 24.01 -15.06
N LYS A 5 -1.61 24.22 -15.55
CA LYS A 5 -2.77 24.52 -14.68
C LYS A 5 -3.19 23.32 -13.83
N ALA A 6 -3.10 22.10 -14.36
CA ALA A 6 -3.36 20.88 -13.61
C ALA A 6 -2.33 20.69 -12.48
N GLY A 7 -1.04 20.90 -12.77
CA GLY A 7 0.04 20.86 -11.80
C GLY A 7 -0.17 21.88 -10.67
N ALA A 8 -0.43 23.15 -11.01
CA ALA A 8 -0.69 24.18 -10.02
C ALA A 8 -1.94 23.90 -9.15
N LEU A 9 -2.97 23.29 -9.72
CA LEU A 9 -4.17 22.89 -8.97
C LEU A 9 -3.84 21.79 -7.96
N LEU A 10 -3.15 20.72 -8.39
CA LEU A 10 -2.75 19.61 -7.53
C LEU A 10 -1.80 20.09 -6.42
N GLU A 11 -0.80 20.88 -6.77
CA GLU A 11 0.17 21.44 -5.82
C GLU A 11 -0.53 22.23 -4.72
N ARG A 12 -1.48 23.11 -5.09
CA ARG A 12 -2.29 23.85 -4.11
C ARG A 12 -3.11 22.90 -3.23
N GLN A 13 -3.80 21.92 -3.81
CA GLN A 13 -4.66 21.00 -3.05
C GLN A 13 -3.85 20.13 -2.09
N LEU A 14 -2.77 19.51 -2.57
CA LEU A 14 -1.91 18.64 -1.77
C LEU A 14 -1.15 19.42 -0.71
N THR A 15 -0.71 20.65 -0.99
CA THR A 15 -0.09 21.52 0.03
C THR A 15 -1.07 21.85 1.16
N LEU A 16 -2.33 22.20 0.83
CA LEU A 16 -3.35 22.45 1.85
C LEU A 16 -3.66 21.20 2.67
N ALA A 17 -3.80 20.04 2.02
CA ALA A 17 -4.00 18.76 2.69
C ALA A 17 -2.84 18.44 3.64
N ARG A 18 -1.59 18.63 3.19
CA ARG A 18 -0.38 18.45 3.98
C ARG A 18 -0.34 19.36 5.20
N THR A 19 -0.62 20.66 5.04
CA THR A 19 -0.63 21.61 6.17
C THR A 19 -1.69 21.23 7.20
N ARG A 20 -2.89 20.85 6.76
CA ARG A 20 -3.95 20.37 7.67
C ARG A 20 -3.53 19.10 8.39
N ALA A 21 -3.03 18.11 7.66
CA ALA A 21 -2.55 16.86 8.24
C ALA A 21 -1.41 17.09 9.25
N HIS A 22 -0.51 18.03 8.98
CA HIS A 22 0.56 18.41 9.89
C HIS A 22 0.02 18.97 11.20
N SER A 23 -0.88 19.95 11.15
CA SER A 23 -1.51 20.51 12.35
C SER A 23 -2.29 19.46 13.13
N THR A 24 -3.07 18.61 12.44
CA THR A 24 -3.80 17.50 13.07
C THR A 24 -2.85 16.50 13.72
N ALA A 25 -1.71 16.18 13.09
CA ALA A 25 -0.71 15.29 13.66
C ALA A 25 -0.10 15.88 14.94
N LEU A 26 0.26 17.17 14.95
CA LEU A 26 0.78 17.84 16.15
C LEU A 26 -0.24 17.86 17.29
N GLN A 27 -1.52 18.12 16.98
CA GLN A 27 -2.60 18.05 17.96
C GLN A 27 -2.77 16.62 18.52
N ALA A 28 -2.71 15.61 17.66
CA ALA A 28 -2.78 14.22 18.08
C ALA A 28 -1.60 13.84 18.98
N LEU A 29 -0.38 14.26 18.65
CA LEU A 29 0.82 14.02 19.46
C LEU A 29 0.75 14.67 20.85
N GLY A 30 0.13 15.84 20.97
CA GLY A 30 -0.11 16.50 22.27
C GLY A 30 -1.33 15.98 23.03
N SER A 31 -2.06 14.98 22.50
CA SER A 31 -3.31 14.52 23.11
C SER A 31 -3.06 13.49 24.22
N ALA A 32 -3.95 13.48 25.23
CA ALA A 32 -3.93 12.46 26.28
C ALA A 32 -4.02 11.03 25.72
N ARG A 33 -4.71 10.83 24.59
CA ARG A 33 -4.78 9.54 23.90
C ARG A 33 -3.41 9.08 23.41
N PHE A 34 -2.61 9.99 22.85
CA PHE A 34 -1.26 9.64 22.40
C PHE A 34 -0.35 9.35 23.59
N HIS A 35 -0.37 10.19 24.63
CA HIS A 35 0.39 9.95 25.85
C HIS A 35 0.05 8.60 26.49
N ALA A 36 -1.23 8.24 26.60
CA ALA A 36 -1.64 6.95 27.13
C ALA A 36 -1.11 5.74 26.33
N VAL A 37 -0.89 5.88 25.02
CA VAL A 37 -0.26 4.84 24.19
C VAL A 37 1.26 4.87 24.37
N ALA A 38 1.87 6.05 24.37
CA ALA A 38 3.31 6.23 24.56
C ALA A 38 3.78 5.67 25.91
N ASP A 39 3.01 5.90 26.99
CA ASP A 39 3.31 5.38 28.32
C ASP A 39 3.27 3.85 28.34
N LYS A 40 2.29 3.23 27.66
CA LYS A 40 2.23 1.76 27.52
C LYS A 40 3.42 1.21 26.73
N VAL A 41 3.86 1.92 25.69
CA VAL A 41 5.04 1.53 24.90
C VAL A 41 6.33 1.69 25.73
N ALA A 42 6.42 2.73 26.58
CA ALA A 42 7.55 2.92 27.48
C ALA A 42 7.64 1.79 28.52
N VAL A 43 6.51 1.34 29.07
CA VAL A 43 6.47 0.15 29.94
C VAL A 43 6.90 -1.10 29.17
N LEU A 44 6.44 -1.28 27.93
CA LEU A 44 6.78 -2.43 27.08
C LEU A 44 8.30 -2.55 26.81
N ALA A 45 9.04 -1.45 26.85
CA ALA A 45 10.50 -1.45 26.68
C ALA A 45 11.24 -2.14 27.85
N SER A 46 10.62 -2.17 29.04
CA SER A 46 11.19 -2.79 30.24
C SER A 46 10.49 -4.11 30.59
N GLU A 47 9.18 -4.18 30.43
CA GLU A 47 8.33 -5.30 30.85
C GLU A 47 7.44 -5.76 29.70
N VAL A 48 7.72 -6.95 29.17
CA VAL A 48 6.86 -7.61 28.18
C VAL A 48 5.91 -8.55 28.92
N PRO A 49 4.58 -8.33 28.85
CA PRO A 49 3.59 -9.15 29.56
C PRO A 49 3.43 -10.51 28.85
N LEU A 50 4.43 -11.37 29.02
CA LEU A 50 4.43 -12.72 28.48
C LEU A 50 3.48 -13.61 29.27
N THR A 51 2.76 -14.49 28.57
CA THR A 51 1.98 -15.54 29.24
C THR A 51 2.93 -16.54 29.91
N PRO A 52 2.48 -17.25 30.97
CA PRO A 52 3.36 -18.20 31.68
C PRO A 52 3.96 -19.29 30.79
N ALA A 53 3.29 -19.65 29.69
CA ALA A 53 3.77 -20.64 28.73
C ALA A 53 4.77 -20.07 27.69
N ALA A 54 4.86 -18.75 27.53
CA ALA A 54 5.67 -18.11 26.50
C ALA A 54 7.15 -18.53 26.44
N PRO A 55 7.86 -18.77 27.57
CA PRO A 55 9.28 -19.16 27.53
C PRO A 55 9.55 -20.48 26.80
N VAL A 56 8.57 -21.38 26.77
CA VAL A 56 8.67 -22.69 26.10
C VAL A 56 7.87 -22.75 24.80
N THR A 57 7.12 -21.70 24.48
CA THR A 57 6.34 -21.63 23.24
C THR A 57 7.27 -21.47 22.05
N ASP A 58 7.18 -22.41 21.12
CA ASP A 58 7.81 -22.27 19.82
C ASP A 58 7.09 -21.19 18.99
N LEU A 59 7.85 -20.19 18.52
CA LEU A 59 7.32 -19.10 17.69
C LEU A 59 7.25 -19.47 16.20
N ARG A 60 7.91 -20.56 15.78
CA ARG A 60 7.91 -21.01 14.37
C ARG A 60 6.50 -21.27 13.81
N PRO A 61 5.57 -21.92 14.52
CA PRO A 61 4.19 -22.10 14.05
C PRO A 61 3.43 -20.77 13.87
N LEU A 62 3.69 -19.76 14.71
CA LEU A 62 3.04 -18.45 14.60
C LEU A 62 3.57 -17.68 13.37
N ALA A 63 4.88 -17.77 13.11
CA ALA A 63 5.48 -17.20 11.91
C ALA A 63 4.99 -17.91 10.64
N ALA A 64 4.85 -19.24 10.68
CA ALA A 64 4.29 -20.05 9.59
C ALA A 64 2.83 -19.67 9.31
N ALA A 65 2.00 -19.44 10.33
CA ALA A 65 0.62 -18.98 10.15
C ALA A 65 0.52 -17.57 9.53
N ALA A 66 1.53 -16.71 9.71
CA ALA A 66 1.60 -15.43 9.00
C ALA A 66 2.00 -15.62 7.53
N GLU A 67 2.87 -16.58 7.24
CA GLU A 67 3.24 -16.96 5.88
C GLU A 67 2.07 -17.60 5.13
N GLU A 68 1.36 -18.54 5.73
CA GLU A 68 0.19 -19.21 5.15
C GLU A 68 -0.89 -18.20 4.74
N ARG A 69 -1.28 -17.30 5.64
CA ARG A 69 -2.24 -16.22 5.33
C ARG A 69 -1.79 -15.34 4.16
N LEU A 70 -0.49 -15.08 4.06
CA LEU A 70 0.07 -14.33 2.94
C LEU A 70 -0.01 -15.14 1.63
N MET A 71 0.36 -16.42 1.66
CA MET A 71 0.30 -17.31 0.50
C MET A 71 -1.14 -17.46 0.01
N ASP A 72 -2.10 -17.65 0.91
CA ASP A 72 -3.53 -17.74 0.58
C ASP A 72 -4.05 -16.46 -0.05
N ALA A 73 -3.71 -15.30 0.53
CA ALA A 73 -4.11 -14.01 -0.02
C ALA A 73 -3.50 -13.76 -1.40
N VAL A 74 -2.26 -14.18 -1.63
CA VAL A 74 -1.61 -14.08 -2.95
C VAL A 74 -2.24 -15.06 -3.95
N ALA A 75 -2.57 -16.28 -3.53
CA ALA A 75 -3.26 -17.26 -4.38
C ALA A 75 -4.67 -16.78 -4.80
N ALA A 76 -5.33 -15.97 -3.97
CA ALA A 76 -6.61 -15.35 -4.28
C ALA A 76 -6.51 -14.10 -5.17
N LEU A 77 -5.31 -13.59 -5.48
CA LEU A 77 -5.16 -12.44 -6.37
C LEU A 77 -5.55 -12.79 -7.81
N PRO A 78 -6.17 -11.86 -8.56
CA PRO A 78 -6.47 -12.03 -9.98
C PRO A 78 -5.18 -11.88 -10.82
N LEU A 79 -4.26 -12.83 -10.68
CA LEU A 79 -2.93 -12.81 -11.31
C LEU A 79 -2.97 -13.01 -12.83
N VAL A 80 -4.07 -13.58 -13.37
CA VAL A 80 -4.24 -13.83 -14.81
C VAL A 80 -4.53 -12.52 -15.56
N THR A 81 -5.22 -11.57 -14.94
CA THR A 81 -5.54 -10.26 -15.54
C THR A 81 -4.37 -9.27 -15.48
N ALA A 82 -3.39 -9.52 -14.61
CA ALA A 82 -2.14 -8.74 -14.50
C ALA A 82 -1.06 -9.16 -15.52
N GLY A 83 -1.33 -10.18 -16.36
CA GLY A 83 -0.40 -10.69 -17.37
C GLY A 83 -0.23 -9.80 -18.60
N HIS A 84 -1.04 -8.74 -18.74
CA HIS A 84 -0.92 -7.76 -19.81
C HIS A 84 -0.70 -6.36 -19.23
N PRO A 85 0.40 -5.67 -19.57
CA PRO A 85 0.67 -4.30 -19.12
C PRO A 85 -0.38 -3.28 -19.63
N TYR A 86 -1.25 -3.71 -20.55
CA TYR A 86 -2.39 -2.95 -21.06
C TYR A 86 -3.67 -3.73 -20.80
N ASN A 87 -4.26 -3.59 -19.62
CA ASN A 87 -5.60 -4.11 -19.36
C ASN A 87 -6.65 -3.03 -19.67
N ALA A 88 -7.25 -3.09 -20.86
CA ALA A 88 -8.18 -2.08 -21.37
C ALA A 88 -9.47 -1.92 -20.54
N GLU A 89 -9.81 -2.90 -19.69
CA GLU A 89 -10.99 -2.87 -18.82
C GLU A 89 -10.91 -1.77 -17.74
N ALA A 90 -9.70 -1.38 -17.32
CA ALA A 90 -9.50 -0.32 -16.33
C ALA A 90 -9.89 1.08 -16.87
N LEU A 91 -9.88 1.27 -18.19
CA LEU A 91 -10.29 2.52 -18.85
C LEU A 91 -11.81 2.65 -18.98
N VAL A 92 -12.55 1.54 -19.06
CA VAL A 92 -14.02 1.55 -19.26
C VAL A 92 -14.77 1.84 -17.95
N HIS A 93 -14.24 1.40 -16.81
CA HIS A 93 -14.89 1.58 -15.50
C HIS A 93 -14.65 2.96 -14.84
N GLY A 94 -13.73 3.78 -15.35
CA GLY A 94 -13.39 5.10 -14.78
C GLY A 94 -14.46 6.19 -14.90
N LEU A 95 -15.58 5.92 -15.59
CA LEU A 95 -16.68 6.88 -15.81
C LEU A 95 -17.95 6.58 -14.99
N SER A 96 -17.96 5.52 -14.19
CA SER A 96 -19.10 5.20 -13.31
C SER A 96 -19.07 6.05 -12.03
N PRO A 97 -20.20 6.60 -11.56
CA PRO A 97 -20.29 7.38 -10.32
C PRO A 97 -20.17 6.52 -9.04
N ASP A 98 -19.89 5.22 -9.15
CA ASP A 98 -19.81 4.29 -8.03
C ASP A 98 -18.61 4.62 -7.11
N PRO A 99 -18.79 4.65 -5.77
CA PRO A 99 -17.76 5.10 -4.82
C PRO A 99 -16.60 4.12 -4.64
N SER A 100 -16.61 2.97 -5.32
CA SER A 100 -15.47 2.05 -5.41
C SER A 100 -14.85 2.08 -6.81
N PRO A 101 -14.08 3.13 -7.15
CA PRO A 101 -13.62 3.34 -8.53
C PRO A 101 -12.77 2.18 -9.07
N HIS A 102 -12.13 1.40 -8.19
CA HIS A 102 -11.30 0.24 -8.56
C HIS A 102 -11.43 -0.90 -7.53
N PRO A 103 -12.46 -1.78 -7.60
CA PRO A 103 -12.64 -2.88 -6.64
C PRO A 103 -11.45 -3.87 -6.63
N GLN A 104 -10.64 -3.85 -7.68
CA GLN A 104 -9.46 -4.69 -7.82
C GLN A 104 -8.29 -4.27 -6.92
N ASP A 105 -8.19 -3.02 -6.44
CA ASP A 105 -7.02 -2.56 -5.66
C ASP A 105 -7.02 -3.09 -4.21
N GLY A 106 -8.20 -3.40 -3.66
CA GLY A 106 -8.38 -3.84 -2.27
C GLY A 106 -7.58 -5.10 -1.89
N PRO A 107 -7.70 -6.20 -2.66
CA PRO A 107 -6.90 -7.42 -2.43
C PRO A 107 -5.38 -7.18 -2.44
N TRP A 108 -4.88 -6.32 -3.32
CA TRP A 108 -3.45 -5.97 -3.39
C TRP A 108 -2.98 -5.20 -2.15
N HIS A 109 -3.80 -4.28 -1.63
CA HIS A 109 -3.52 -3.59 -0.38
C HIS A 109 -3.51 -4.55 0.82
N GLN A 110 -4.38 -5.57 0.82
CA GLN A 110 -4.39 -6.61 1.85
C GLN A 110 -3.11 -7.46 1.79
N VAL A 111 -2.69 -7.88 0.59
CA VAL A 111 -1.43 -8.63 0.39
C VAL A 111 -0.23 -7.81 0.86
N ARG A 112 -0.21 -6.50 0.62
CA ARG A 112 0.83 -5.58 1.13
C ARG A 112 0.92 -5.60 2.65
N LEU A 113 -0.22 -5.56 3.33
CA LEU A 113 -0.27 -5.63 4.80
C LEU A 113 0.26 -6.98 5.29
N LEU A 114 -0.21 -8.08 4.71
CA LEU A 114 0.19 -9.44 5.07
C LEU A 114 1.68 -9.69 4.82
N LEU A 115 2.24 -9.14 3.74
CA LEU A 115 3.67 -9.20 3.45
C LEU A 115 4.49 -8.50 4.54
N ARG A 116 4.06 -7.31 4.98
CA ARG A 116 4.71 -6.61 6.09
C ARG A 116 4.62 -7.39 7.40
N LEU A 117 3.46 -7.99 7.69
CA LEU A 117 3.28 -8.83 8.88
C LEU A 117 4.18 -10.07 8.85
N HIS A 118 4.27 -10.76 7.71
CA HIS A 118 5.18 -11.89 7.55
C HIS A 118 6.64 -11.48 7.74
N ARG A 119 7.06 -10.32 7.20
CA ARG A 119 8.40 -9.79 7.41
C ARG A 119 8.66 -9.51 8.90
N TYR A 120 7.75 -8.84 9.59
CA TYR A 120 7.89 -8.55 11.02
C TYR A 120 7.86 -9.82 11.88
N ALA A 121 7.09 -10.84 11.50
CA ALA A 121 7.11 -12.14 12.18
C ALA A 121 8.47 -12.83 12.05
N ARG A 122 9.10 -12.74 10.87
CA ARG A 122 10.47 -13.26 10.66
C ARG A 122 11.52 -12.47 11.43
N GLU A 123 11.41 -11.14 11.48
CA GLU A 123 12.29 -10.29 12.29
C GLU A 123 12.14 -10.63 13.78
N ALA A 124 10.92 -10.86 14.27
CA ALA A 124 10.69 -11.28 15.66
C ALA A 124 11.24 -12.70 15.95
N LEU A 125 11.16 -13.63 14.99
CA LEU A 125 11.63 -15.01 15.14
C LEU A 125 13.16 -15.13 15.10
N LEU A 126 13.81 -14.43 14.15
CA LEU A 126 15.24 -14.56 13.88
C LEU A 126 16.08 -13.47 14.57
N GLY A 127 15.43 -12.44 15.11
CA GLY A 127 16.08 -11.29 15.72
C GLY A 127 17.04 -10.60 14.75
N ALA A 128 18.19 -10.14 15.29
CA ALA A 128 19.25 -9.47 14.51
C ALA A 128 19.85 -10.33 13.38
N HIS A 129 19.57 -11.63 13.35
CA HIS A 129 20.07 -12.57 12.34
C HIS A 129 19.11 -12.77 11.17
N CYS A 130 17.99 -12.04 11.11
CA CYS A 130 17.05 -12.15 10.01
C CYS A 130 17.72 -11.72 8.70
N PRO A 131 17.96 -12.62 7.72
CA PRO A 131 18.44 -12.21 6.42
C PRO A 131 17.31 -11.40 5.78
N ALA A 132 17.59 -10.15 5.43
CA ALA A 132 16.68 -9.34 4.63
C ALA A 132 16.53 -10.02 3.27
N GLY A 133 15.49 -10.85 3.11
CA GLY A 133 15.25 -11.56 1.86
C GLY A 133 15.07 -10.54 0.76
N ALA A 134 16.10 -10.32 -0.07
CA ALA A 134 16.12 -9.27 -1.08
C ALA A 134 14.87 -9.31 -1.97
N ARG A 135 14.36 -10.51 -2.26
CA ARG A 135 13.11 -10.73 -3.01
C ARG A 135 11.84 -10.27 -2.27
N LEU A 136 11.73 -10.50 -0.96
CA LEU A 136 10.59 -9.99 -0.16
C LEU A 136 10.62 -8.46 -0.12
N LEU A 137 11.81 -7.85 -0.08
CA LEU A 137 11.95 -6.40 -0.20
C LEU A 137 11.51 -5.90 -1.58
N THR A 138 11.95 -6.56 -2.67
CA THR A 138 11.52 -6.20 -4.03
C THR A 138 10.00 -6.34 -4.21
N ALA A 139 9.41 -7.43 -3.71
CA ALA A 139 7.97 -7.63 -3.72
C ALA A 139 7.25 -6.54 -2.91
N GLY A 140 7.77 -6.18 -1.73
CA GLY A 140 7.24 -5.10 -0.90
C GLY A 140 7.29 -3.74 -1.61
N GLN A 141 8.41 -3.42 -2.25
CA GLN A 141 8.56 -2.19 -3.03
C GLN A 141 7.59 -2.12 -4.22
N ALA A 142 7.32 -3.25 -4.88
CA ALA A 142 6.30 -3.29 -5.93
C ALA A 142 4.91 -2.99 -5.36
N LEU A 143 4.55 -3.53 -4.20
CA LEU A 143 3.27 -3.25 -3.55
C LEU A 143 3.16 -1.82 -3.00
N ASP A 144 4.26 -1.22 -2.54
CA ASP A 144 4.30 0.19 -2.17
C ASP A 144 4.04 1.08 -3.39
N ARG A 145 4.71 0.81 -4.52
CA ARG A 145 4.44 1.52 -5.79
C ARG A 145 3.01 1.36 -6.26
N HIS A 146 2.42 0.16 -6.16
CA HIS A 146 1.01 -0.06 -6.45
C HIS A 146 0.11 0.87 -5.62
N ARG A 147 0.33 0.94 -4.31
CA ARG A 147 -0.45 1.78 -3.40
C ARG A 147 -0.29 3.25 -3.74
N ASP A 148 0.93 3.72 -3.96
CA ASP A 148 1.20 5.13 -4.23
C ASP A 148 0.60 5.55 -5.59
N ALA A 149 0.72 4.72 -6.62
CA ALA A 149 0.09 4.96 -7.92
C ALA A 149 -1.45 4.94 -7.85
N SER A 150 -2.04 4.00 -7.08
CA SER A 150 -3.49 3.96 -6.85
C SER A 150 -3.99 5.25 -6.17
N GLU A 151 -3.30 5.72 -5.12
CA GLU A 151 -3.64 6.97 -4.44
C GLU A 151 -3.44 8.21 -5.33
N ALA A 152 -2.37 8.25 -6.13
CA ALA A 152 -2.12 9.32 -7.09
C ALA A 152 -3.21 9.37 -8.18
N ALA A 153 -3.62 8.21 -8.71
CA ALA A 153 -4.72 8.10 -9.67
C ALA A 153 -6.04 8.63 -9.08
N ALA A 154 -6.33 8.28 -7.83
CA ALA A 154 -7.52 8.76 -7.12
C ALA A 154 -7.47 10.28 -6.87
N ALA A 155 -6.31 10.82 -6.50
CA ALA A 155 -6.11 12.25 -6.33
C ALA A 155 -6.30 13.03 -7.64
N ALA A 156 -5.77 12.52 -8.76
CA ALA A 156 -5.96 13.11 -10.08
C ALA A 156 -7.45 13.10 -10.49
N ALA A 157 -8.15 11.98 -10.28
CA ALA A 157 -9.58 11.86 -10.56
C ALA A 157 -10.42 12.82 -9.69
N GLN A 158 -10.09 12.93 -8.41
CA GLN A 158 -10.77 13.86 -7.50
C GLN A 158 -10.51 15.32 -7.90
N ALA A 159 -9.29 15.67 -8.29
CA ALA A 159 -8.96 17.00 -8.77
C ALA A 159 -9.72 17.34 -10.06
N ALA A 160 -9.94 16.37 -10.95
CA ALA A 160 -10.72 16.56 -12.17
C ALA A 160 -12.20 16.89 -11.92
N ARG A 161 -12.73 16.55 -10.73
CA ARG A 161 -14.09 16.92 -10.28
C ARG A 161 -14.18 18.34 -9.70
N THR A 162 -13.09 19.10 -9.69
CA THR A 162 -13.08 20.47 -9.16
C THR A 162 -13.95 21.38 -10.05
N PRO A 163 -14.89 22.16 -9.49
CA PRO A 163 -15.75 23.03 -10.29
C PRO A 163 -14.94 24.13 -10.99
N ARG A 164 -15.38 24.54 -12.18
CA ARG A 164 -14.83 25.67 -12.97
C ARG A 164 -13.37 25.50 -13.44
N ILE A 165 -12.86 24.27 -13.55
CA ILE A 165 -11.61 24.00 -14.27
C ILE A 165 -11.82 24.09 -15.79
N THR A 166 -10.77 24.42 -16.55
CA THR A 166 -10.87 24.46 -18.01
C THR A 166 -10.85 23.04 -18.60
N PRO A 167 -11.45 22.80 -19.79
CA PRO A 167 -11.40 21.49 -20.44
C PRO A 167 -9.97 20.95 -20.64
N ALA A 168 -9.02 21.82 -21.00
CA ALA A 168 -7.62 21.45 -21.14
C ALA A 168 -6.96 20.98 -19.82
N THR A 169 -7.39 21.52 -18.68
CA THR A 169 -6.94 21.07 -17.35
C THR A 169 -7.56 19.73 -17.00
N ALA A 170 -8.87 19.56 -17.23
CA ALA A 170 -9.57 18.29 -17.01
C ALA A 170 -8.95 17.15 -17.84
N TYR A 171 -8.64 17.42 -19.13
CA TYR A 171 -7.95 16.47 -20.00
C TYR A 171 -6.58 16.07 -19.44
N ALA A 172 -5.76 17.04 -19.02
CA ALA A 172 -4.45 16.75 -18.44
C ALA A 172 -4.54 15.90 -17.17
N LEU A 173 -5.54 16.13 -16.31
CA LEU A 173 -5.79 15.31 -15.12
C LEU A 173 -6.29 13.90 -15.49
N GLY A 174 -7.07 13.77 -16.57
CA GLY A 174 -7.47 12.46 -17.10
C GLY A 174 -6.29 11.64 -17.62
N VAL A 175 -5.37 12.28 -18.35
CA VAL A 175 -4.12 11.64 -18.81
C VAL A 175 -3.26 11.21 -17.62
N LEU A 176 -3.09 12.07 -16.62
CA LEU A 176 -2.36 11.72 -15.39
C LEU A 176 -3.02 10.56 -14.65
N HIS A 177 -4.34 10.55 -14.52
CA HIS A 177 -5.06 9.43 -13.92
C HIS A 177 -4.77 8.12 -14.66
N ALA A 178 -4.88 8.12 -15.99
CA ALA A 178 -4.62 6.93 -16.82
C ALA A 178 -3.17 6.45 -16.70
N ASP A 179 -2.20 7.36 -16.69
CA ASP A 179 -0.78 7.06 -16.48
C ASP A 179 -0.54 6.36 -15.13
N GLN A 180 -1.14 6.88 -14.06
CA GLN A 180 -1.05 6.25 -12.74
C GLN A 180 -1.77 4.90 -12.68
N ARG A 181 -2.84 4.68 -13.45
CA ARG A 181 -3.46 3.35 -13.58
C ARG A 181 -2.54 2.37 -14.32
N HIS A 182 -1.77 2.81 -15.31
CA HIS A 182 -0.76 1.95 -15.93
C HIS A 182 0.37 1.60 -14.95
N GLU A 183 0.83 2.54 -14.12
CA GLU A 183 1.80 2.26 -13.05
C GLU A 183 1.28 1.25 -12.03
N VAL A 184 -0.03 1.28 -11.71
CA VAL A 184 -0.67 0.23 -10.88
C VAL A 184 -0.51 -1.15 -11.51
N GLU A 185 -0.84 -1.32 -12.80
CA GLU A 185 -0.68 -2.61 -13.48
C GLU A 185 0.79 -3.02 -13.62
N ALA A 186 1.69 -2.08 -13.92
CA ALA A 186 3.13 -2.33 -13.97
C ALA A 186 3.68 -2.81 -12.62
N ALA A 187 3.19 -2.25 -11.50
CA ALA A 187 3.53 -2.67 -10.15
C ALA A 187 3.02 -4.09 -9.84
N ARG A 188 1.80 -4.44 -10.29
CA ARG A 188 1.25 -5.81 -10.16
C ARG A 188 2.10 -6.83 -10.90
N PHE A 189 2.48 -6.51 -12.14
CA PHE A 189 3.37 -7.35 -12.93
C PHE A 189 4.75 -7.51 -12.26
N ALA A 190 5.34 -6.41 -11.77
CA ALA A 190 6.61 -6.45 -11.06
C ALA A 190 6.55 -7.30 -9.78
N PHE A 191 5.46 -7.22 -9.02
CA PHE A 191 5.21 -8.09 -7.86
C PHE A 191 5.17 -9.56 -8.29
N GLN A 192 4.39 -9.89 -9.32
CA GLN A 192 4.26 -11.26 -9.82
C GLN A 192 5.62 -11.84 -10.23
N GLN A 193 6.46 -11.07 -10.95
CA GLN A 193 7.80 -11.49 -11.33
C GLN A 193 8.72 -11.73 -10.12
N ALA A 194 8.65 -10.85 -9.11
CA ALA A 194 9.41 -11.03 -7.88
C ALA A 194 8.92 -12.25 -7.07
N TRP A 195 7.61 -12.54 -7.13
CA TRP A 195 6.96 -13.62 -6.40
C TRP A 195 7.12 -14.99 -7.06
N GLN A 196 7.01 -15.12 -8.38
CA GLN A 196 7.21 -16.39 -9.10
C GLN A 196 8.66 -16.89 -9.01
N LYS A 197 9.63 -15.99 -8.93
CA LYS A 197 11.03 -16.34 -8.60
C LYS A 197 11.18 -16.95 -7.20
N ARG A 198 10.19 -16.85 -6.31
CA ARG A 198 10.18 -17.56 -5.02
C ARG A 198 9.78 -19.02 -5.17
N THR A 199 8.76 -19.31 -5.99
CA THR A 199 8.27 -20.69 -6.16
C THR A 199 9.26 -21.56 -6.91
N ALA A 200 9.98 -20.99 -7.88
CA ALA A 200 11.03 -21.69 -8.63
C ALA A 200 12.26 -22.07 -7.79
N ASP A 201 12.63 -21.26 -6.79
CA ASP A 201 13.78 -21.53 -5.91
C ASP A 201 13.43 -22.42 -4.70
N ALA A 202 12.14 -22.64 -4.43
CA ALA A 202 11.65 -23.47 -3.34
C ALA A 202 11.23 -24.89 -3.80
N SER A 203 11.32 -25.18 -5.11
CA SER A 203 11.07 -26.48 -5.73
C SER A 203 12.38 -27.19 -6.05
#